data_AF-A0A812RAX4-F1
#
_entry.id   AF-A0A812RAX4-F1
#
_cell.length_a   1.000
_cell.length_b   1.000
_cell.length_c   1.000
_cell.angle_alpha   90.00
_cell.angle_beta   90.00
_cell.angle_gamma   90.00
#
_symmetry.space_group_name_H-M   'P 1'
#
loop_
_entity.id
_entity.type
_entity.pdbx_description
1 polymer ?
#
loop_
_entity_poly.entity_id
_entity_poly.type
_entity_poly.pdbx_seq_one_letter_code
_entity_poly.pdbx_strand_id
1 'polypeptide(L)'
;MRLYQRVAELAGKPTDKFVLPVPAFNVINGGSHAGNGLPVQEFMILPVGAGSFREALQIGAEVYHHLKKVIQEKYGQDATNVGDEGGFAPNVLESDEALQVLMTAIEKSGHAAKVKLGTDVAASEFYDAKEKKYDLYWKDKEKKGYPMVSIEDPFDQARGGVGFRVSGVGFRV
;
A
#
# COMPACT_ATOMS: atom_id res chain seq x y z
N MET A 1 -16.19 -30.71 -6.80
CA MET A 1 -16.33 -29.27 -6.51
C MET A 1 -14.98 -28.71 -6.08
N ARG A 2 -14.56 -27.56 -6.60
CA ARG A 2 -13.30 -26.88 -6.21
C ARG A 2 -13.49 -26.09 -4.91
N LEU A 3 -12.41 -25.82 -4.18
CA LEU A 3 -12.46 -25.15 -2.88
C LEU A 3 -13.21 -23.80 -2.92
N TYR A 4 -12.91 -22.92 -3.87
CA TYR A 4 -13.58 -21.62 -4.00
C TYR A 4 -15.09 -21.74 -4.26
N GLN A 5 -15.53 -22.81 -4.91
CA GLN A 5 -16.96 -23.07 -5.14
C GLN A 5 -17.65 -23.50 -3.84
N ARG A 6 -16.97 -24.31 -3.00
CA ARG A 6 -17.46 -24.69 -1.67
C ARG A 6 -17.56 -23.48 -0.74
N VAL A 7 -16.59 -22.56 -0.79
CA VAL A 7 -16.64 -21.31 -0.01
C VAL A 7 -17.82 -20.46 -0.44
N ALA A 8 -18.07 -20.31 -1.74
CA ALA A 8 -19.23 -19.57 -2.25
C ALA A 8 -20.56 -20.20 -1.81
N GLU A 9 -20.68 -21.53 -1.87
CA GLU A 9 -21.85 -22.26 -1.39
C GLU A 9 -22.09 -22.03 0.11
N LEU A 10 -21.05 -22.18 0.95
CA LEU A 10 -21.14 -21.94 2.39
C LEU A 10 -21.50 -20.49 2.73
N ALA A 11 -21.07 -19.54 1.90
CA ALA A 11 -21.39 -18.12 2.05
C ALA A 11 -22.76 -17.72 1.45
N GLY A 12 -23.54 -18.67 0.92
CA GLY A 12 -24.82 -18.40 0.26
C GLY A 12 -24.69 -17.54 -1.01
N LYS A 13 -23.55 -17.63 -1.70
CA LYS A 13 -23.26 -16.89 -2.94
C LYS A 13 -23.45 -17.76 -4.19
N PRO A 14 -23.74 -17.15 -5.36
CA PRO A 14 -23.82 -17.89 -6.62
C PRO A 14 -22.53 -18.65 -6.94
N THR A 15 -22.65 -19.82 -7.58
CA THR A 15 -21.53 -20.71 -7.93
C THR A 15 -21.32 -20.84 -9.44
N ASP A 16 -22.07 -20.09 -10.23
CA ASP A 16 -22.04 -20.01 -11.70
C ASP A 16 -21.21 -18.83 -12.22
N LYS A 17 -21.07 -17.76 -11.41
CA LYS A 17 -20.29 -16.57 -11.74
C LYS A 17 -19.42 -16.13 -10.56
N PHE A 18 -18.13 -15.99 -10.80
CA PHE A 18 -17.14 -15.56 -9.79
C PHE A 18 -16.52 -14.22 -10.18
N VAL A 19 -16.09 -13.48 -9.16
CA VAL A 19 -15.31 -12.25 -9.29
C VAL A 19 -13.90 -12.54 -8.81
N LEU A 20 -12.90 -12.16 -9.61
CA LEU A 20 -11.51 -12.17 -9.18
C LEU A 20 -11.17 -10.82 -8.55
N PRO A 21 -10.44 -10.81 -7.42
CA PRO A 21 -10.10 -9.57 -6.73
C PRO A 21 -9.05 -8.77 -7.52
N VAL A 22 -8.96 -7.46 -7.25
CA VAL A 22 -7.75 -6.70 -7.58
C VAL A 22 -6.69 -7.07 -6.55
N PRO A 23 -5.51 -7.56 -6.97
CA PRO A 23 -4.43 -7.83 -6.03
C PRO A 23 -3.86 -6.51 -5.49
N ALA A 24 -3.63 -6.47 -4.17
CA ALA A 24 -2.81 -5.46 -3.52
C ALA A 24 -1.44 -6.10 -3.25
N PHE A 25 -0.39 -5.57 -3.87
CA PHE A 25 0.97 -6.08 -3.69
C PHE A 25 1.71 -5.19 -2.71
N ASN A 26 2.16 -5.76 -1.59
CA ASN A 26 3.13 -5.11 -0.71
C ASN A 26 4.47 -4.95 -1.46
N VAL A 27 5.03 -3.74 -1.47
CA VAL A 27 6.24 -3.42 -2.25
C VAL A 27 7.29 -2.62 -1.48
N ILE A 28 6.91 -1.83 -0.46
CA ILE A 28 7.85 -1.13 0.43
C ILE A 28 7.38 -1.32 1.87
N ASN A 29 8.31 -1.76 2.71
CA ASN A 29 8.09 -2.01 4.13
C ASN A 29 8.70 -0.89 4.99
N GLY A 30 8.02 -0.57 6.08
CA GLY A 30 8.47 0.25 7.19
C GLY A 30 7.93 -0.29 8.51
N GLY A 31 7.89 0.55 9.53
CA GLY A 31 7.38 0.22 10.87
C GLY A 31 8.08 -1.02 11.44
N SER A 32 7.31 -1.88 12.11
CA SER A 32 7.86 -3.12 12.70
C SER A 32 8.35 -4.15 11.67
N HIS A 33 8.02 -3.98 10.39
CA HIS A 33 8.41 -4.91 9.32
C HIS A 33 9.77 -4.55 8.69
N ALA A 34 10.41 -3.45 9.12
CA ALA A 34 11.73 -3.04 8.64
C ALA A 34 12.55 -2.32 9.72
N GLY A 35 13.88 -2.47 9.67
CA GLY A 35 14.80 -1.71 10.53
C GLY A 35 15.09 -0.27 10.05
N ASN A 36 14.24 0.29 9.18
CA ASN A 36 14.40 1.64 8.64
C ASN A 36 13.62 2.66 9.47
N GLY A 37 13.75 3.95 9.14
CA GLY A 37 13.04 5.02 9.85
C GLY A 37 11.64 5.33 9.31
N LEU A 38 11.14 4.53 8.36
CA LEU A 38 9.84 4.73 7.75
C LEU A 38 8.76 4.30 8.74
N PRO A 39 7.84 5.18 9.17
CA PRO A 39 6.94 4.82 10.25
C PRO A 39 5.73 4.00 9.74
N VAL A 40 5.37 4.15 8.47
CA VAL A 40 4.27 3.42 7.82
C VAL A 40 4.70 1.98 7.59
N GLN A 41 3.86 1.00 7.95
CA GLN A 41 4.22 -0.41 7.82
C GLN A 41 4.34 -0.84 6.36
N GLU A 42 3.37 -0.47 5.52
CA GLU A 42 3.33 -0.96 4.13
C GLU A 42 2.89 0.10 3.13
N PHE A 43 3.56 0.08 1.98
CA PHE A 43 3.07 0.70 0.76
C PHE A 43 2.79 -0.39 -0.27
N MET A 44 1.59 -0.31 -0.84
CA MET A 44 1.06 -1.27 -1.78
C MET A 44 0.78 -0.66 -3.14
N ILE A 45 0.85 -1.49 -4.18
CA ILE A 45 0.34 -1.17 -5.52
C ILE A 45 -0.88 -2.01 -5.86
N LEU A 46 -1.85 -1.36 -6.50
CA LEU A 46 -3.14 -1.96 -6.89
C LEU A 46 -3.37 -1.72 -8.40
N PRO A 47 -3.25 -2.74 -9.26
CA PRO A 47 -3.50 -2.63 -10.70
C PRO A 47 -4.99 -2.57 -11.06
N VAL A 48 -5.71 -1.57 -10.56
CA VAL A 48 -7.18 -1.42 -10.73
C VAL A 48 -7.61 -1.28 -12.20
N GLY A 49 -6.71 -0.85 -13.09
CA GLY A 49 -6.97 -0.66 -14.51
C GLY A 49 -6.70 -1.90 -15.38
N ALA A 50 -6.35 -3.04 -14.78
CA ALA A 50 -6.14 -4.30 -15.50
C ALA A 50 -7.48 -4.91 -15.96
N GLY A 51 -7.52 -5.46 -17.18
CA GLY A 51 -8.69 -6.15 -17.74
C GLY A 51 -8.86 -7.59 -17.24
N SER A 52 -7.87 -8.14 -16.54
CA SER A 52 -7.95 -9.47 -15.93
C SER A 52 -6.99 -9.61 -14.75
N PHE A 53 -7.24 -10.60 -13.88
CA PHE A 53 -6.33 -10.92 -12.78
C PHE A 53 -4.91 -11.30 -13.27
N ARG A 54 -4.82 -11.97 -14.43
CA ARG A 54 -3.53 -12.33 -15.05
C ARG A 54 -2.75 -11.08 -15.45
N GLU A 55 -3.43 -10.10 -16.05
CA GLU A 55 -2.82 -8.81 -16.39
C GLU A 55 -2.43 -8.04 -15.11
N ALA A 56 -3.27 -8.06 -14.07
CA ALA A 56 -2.95 -7.42 -12.80
C ALA A 56 -1.67 -8.00 -12.17
N LEU A 57 -1.51 -9.34 -12.19
CA LEU A 57 -0.27 -10.00 -11.76
C LEU A 57 0.95 -9.59 -12.58
N GLN A 58 0.80 -9.50 -13.91
CA GLN A 58 1.89 -9.05 -14.79
C GLN A 58 2.30 -7.62 -14.46
N ILE A 59 1.35 -6.70 -14.35
CA ILE A 59 1.60 -5.29 -14.00
C ILE A 59 2.29 -5.20 -12.63
N GLY A 60 1.79 -5.92 -11.63
CA GLY A 60 2.39 -5.95 -10.29
C GLY A 60 3.86 -6.40 -10.32
N ALA A 61 4.16 -7.48 -11.03
CA ALA A 61 5.52 -7.99 -11.19
C ALA A 61 6.44 -7.02 -11.96
N GLU A 62 5.94 -6.38 -13.01
CA GLU A 62 6.71 -5.40 -13.78
C GLU A 62 7.04 -4.17 -12.94
N VAL A 63 6.07 -3.60 -12.21
CA VAL A 63 6.29 -2.48 -11.29
C VAL A 63 7.29 -2.87 -10.20
N TYR A 64 7.14 -4.06 -9.58
CA TYR A 64 8.05 -4.54 -8.53
C TYR A 64 9.51 -4.63 -9.00
N HIS A 65 9.76 -5.16 -10.20
CA HIS A 65 11.12 -5.23 -10.74
C HIS A 65 11.68 -3.86 -11.14
N HIS A 66 10.84 -2.92 -11.58
CA HIS A 66 11.28 -1.54 -11.81
C HIS A 66 11.59 -0.85 -10.48
N LEU A 67 10.78 -1.08 -9.45
CA LEU A 67 11.01 -0.58 -8.10
C LEU A 67 12.35 -1.06 -7.55
N LYS A 68 12.66 -2.35 -7.71
CA LYS A 68 13.97 -2.91 -7.35
C LYS A 68 15.12 -2.12 -7.97
N LYS A 69 15.03 -1.81 -9.27
CA LYS A 69 16.07 -1.02 -9.97
C LYS A 69 16.17 0.40 -9.44
N VAL A 70 15.04 1.08 -9.23
CA VAL A 70 15.02 2.45 -8.68
C VAL A 70 15.63 2.47 -7.28
N ILE A 71 15.28 1.50 -6.44
CA ILE A 71 15.84 1.36 -5.08
C ILE A 71 17.34 1.08 -5.16
N GLN A 72 17.77 0.17 -6.02
CA GLN A 72 19.18 -0.15 -6.21
C GLN A 72 19.99 1.07 -6.67
N GLU A 73 19.46 1.84 -7.62
CA GLU A 73 20.07 3.06 -8.15
C GLU A 73 20.22 4.14 -7.06
N LYS A 74 19.23 4.29 -6.18
CA LYS A 74 19.17 5.38 -5.19
C LYS A 74 19.80 5.04 -3.84
N TYR A 75 19.64 3.81 -3.36
CA TYR A 75 20.02 3.37 -2.01
C TYR A 75 21.07 2.25 -2.00
N GLY A 76 21.47 1.74 -3.17
CA GLY A 76 22.47 0.69 -3.31
C GLY A 76 21.90 -0.73 -3.31
N GLN A 77 22.77 -1.72 -3.56
CA GLN A 77 22.41 -3.13 -3.72
C GLN A 77 21.72 -3.71 -2.47
N ASP A 78 22.20 -3.36 -1.28
CA ASP A 78 21.73 -3.93 -0.02
C ASP A 78 20.28 -3.51 0.31
N ALA A 79 19.82 -2.39 -0.24
CA ALA A 79 18.44 -1.92 -0.10
C ALA A 79 17.43 -2.76 -0.91
N THR A 80 17.91 -3.67 -1.77
CA THR A 80 17.05 -4.57 -2.56
C THR A 80 16.76 -5.92 -1.87
N ASN A 81 17.21 -6.08 -0.63
CA ASN A 81 16.79 -7.18 0.22
C ASN A 81 15.29 -7.05 0.54
N VAL A 82 14.64 -8.18 0.75
CA VAL A 82 13.20 -8.27 0.97
C VAL A 82 12.90 -8.64 2.41
N GLY A 83 11.81 -8.09 2.96
CA GLY A 83 11.25 -8.52 4.25
C GLY A 83 10.42 -9.80 4.13
N ASP A 84 9.73 -10.16 5.21
CA ASP A 84 8.97 -11.41 5.33
C ASP A 84 7.89 -11.56 4.25
N GLU A 85 7.32 -10.45 3.78
CA GLU A 85 6.26 -10.42 2.77
C GLU A 85 6.75 -10.14 1.34
N GLY A 86 8.06 -10.07 1.13
CA GLY A 86 8.64 -9.82 -0.18
C GLY A 86 8.75 -8.33 -0.58
N GLY A 87 8.20 -7.40 0.20
CA GLY A 87 8.43 -5.96 0.05
C GLY A 87 9.88 -5.55 0.32
N PHE A 88 10.34 -4.46 -0.30
CA PHE A 88 11.69 -3.92 -0.06
C PHE A 88 11.72 -3.07 1.21
N ALA A 89 12.87 -3.01 1.87
CA ALA A 89 13.09 -2.16 3.04
C ALA A 89 14.21 -1.12 2.80
N PRO A 90 14.04 -0.18 1.85
CA PRO A 90 15.04 0.85 1.62
C PRO A 90 15.16 1.75 2.87
N ASN A 91 16.31 2.37 3.07
CA ASN A 91 16.56 3.28 4.19
C ASN A 91 15.90 4.65 3.96
N VAL A 92 14.58 4.65 3.87
CA VAL A 92 13.73 5.84 3.71
C VAL A 92 13.24 6.29 5.09
N LEU A 93 13.20 7.59 5.32
CA LEU A 93 12.80 8.18 6.60
C LEU A 93 11.41 8.82 6.57
N GLU A 94 10.93 9.18 5.38
CA GLU A 94 9.70 9.95 5.20
C GLU A 94 8.78 9.28 4.17
N SER A 95 7.47 9.25 4.45
CA SER A 95 6.47 8.62 3.58
C SER A 95 6.43 9.23 2.18
N ASP A 96 6.63 10.55 2.05
CA ASP A 96 6.69 11.25 0.75
C ASP A 96 7.83 10.69 -0.12
N GLU A 97 8.98 10.39 0.46
CA GLU A 97 10.11 9.82 -0.27
C GLU A 97 9.82 8.40 -0.76
N ALA A 98 9.18 7.57 0.07
CA ALA A 98 8.76 6.22 -0.32
C ALA A 98 7.75 6.27 -1.48
N LEU A 99 6.77 7.18 -1.39
CA LEU A 99 5.77 7.39 -2.44
C LEU A 99 6.40 7.91 -3.74
N GLN A 100 7.37 8.82 -3.69
CA GLN A 100 8.08 9.31 -4.88
C GLN A 100 8.88 8.19 -5.58
N VAL A 101 9.59 7.37 -4.80
CA VAL A 101 10.33 6.21 -5.33
C VAL A 101 9.36 5.23 -6.00
N LEU A 102 8.22 4.97 -5.36
CA LEU A 102 7.20 4.08 -5.90
C LEU A 102 6.54 4.65 -7.17
N MET A 103 6.20 5.93 -7.19
CA MET A 103 5.66 6.61 -8.37
C MET A 103 6.65 6.58 -9.54
N THR A 104 7.94 6.79 -9.28
CA THR A 104 8.99 6.68 -10.30
C THR A 104 9.02 5.27 -10.89
N ALA A 105 8.89 4.23 -10.06
CA ALA A 105 8.85 2.85 -10.53
C ALA A 105 7.61 2.55 -11.39
N ILE A 106 6.44 3.04 -10.96
CA ILE A 106 5.17 2.91 -11.70
C ILE A 106 5.27 3.61 -13.06
N GLU A 107 5.83 4.82 -13.11
CA GLU A 107 6.04 5.55 -14.36
C GLU A 107 7.02 4.83 -15.28
N LYS A 108 8.20 4.41 -14.77
CA LYS A 108 9.19 3.65 -15.54
C LYS A 108 8.66 2.33 -16.07
N SER A 109 7.70 1.70 -15.37
CA SER A 109 7.04 0.46 -15.84
C SER A 109 6.03 0.68 -16.97
N GLY A 110 5.61 1.92 -17.23
CA GLY A 110 4.59 2.25 -18.23
C GLY A 110 3.14 2.06 -17.77
N HIS A 111 2.89 1.82 -16.48
CA HIS A 111 1.56 1.45 -15.95
C HIS A 111 0.89 2.53 -15.09
N ALA A 112 1.35 3.79 -15.12
CA ALA A 112 0.81 4.88 -14.30
C ALA A 112 -0.71 5.10 -14.41
N ALA A 113 -1.29 4.86 -15.59
CA ALA A 113 -2.74 4.97 -15.78
C ALA A 113 -3.54 3.80 -15.17
N LYS A 114 -2.90 2.65 -14.91
CA LYS A 114 -3.54 1.40 -14.47
C LYS A 114 -3.32 1.08 -12.99
N VAL A 115 -2.32 1.70 -12.36
CA VAL A 115 -1.93 1.42 -10.98
C VAL A 115 -2.39 2.53 -10.04
N LYS A 116 -2.90 2.14 -8.88
CA LYS A 116 -3.19 3.00 -7.73
C LYS A 116 -2.38 2.56 -6.52
N LEU A 117 -2.34 3.41 -5.51
CA LEU A 117 -1.59 3.13 -4.28
C LEU A 117 -2.53 2.75 -3.14
N GLY A 118 -2.04 1.88 -2.27
CA GLY A 118 -2.61 1.58 -0.97
C GLY A 118 -1.53 1.72 0.10
N THR A 119 -1.93 1.89 1.35
CA THR A 119 -0.99 1.91 2.47
C THR A 119 -1.62 1.28 3.70
N ASP A 120 -0.82 0.53 4.45
CA ASP A 120 -1.15 0.13 5.82
C ASP A 120 -0.37 1.03 6.77
N VAL A 121 -1.12 1.83 7.51
CA VAL A 121 -0.58 2.85 8.40
C VAL A 121 -0.23 2.25 9.76
N ALA A 122 -0.85 1.14 10.18
CA ALA A 122 -0.67 0.57 11.52
C ALA A 122 -0.67 1.64 12.63
N ALA A 123 -1.74 2.44 12.68
CA ALA A 123 -1.74 3.74 13.34
C ALA A 123 -1.55 3.73 14.86
N SER A 124 -1.52 2.57 15.49
CA SER A 124 -1.09 2.39 16.89
C SER A 124 0.26 3.07 17.17
N GLU A 125 1.17 3.14 16.19
CA GLU A 125 2.49 3.80 16.30
C GLU A 125 2.43 5.34 16.16
N PHE A 126 1.30 5.90 15.72
CA PHE A 126 1.13 7.31 15.32
C PHE A 126 0.15 8.10 16.18
N TYR A 127 -0.37 7.48 17.23
CA TYR A 127 -1.35 8.08 18.11
C TYR A 127 -0.68 9.05 19.11
N ASP A 128 -1.00 10.35 18.99
CA ASP A 128 -0.67 11.31 20.03
C ASP A 128 -1.66 11.17 21.19
N ALA A 129 -1.20 10.56 22.29
CA ALA A 129 -2.02 10.34 23.48
C ALA A 129 -2.46 11.62 24.19
N LYS A 130 -1.76 12.75 24.00
CA LYS A 130 -2.10 14.05 24.58
C LYS A 130 -3.20 14.73 23.78
N GLU A 131 -3.06 14.73 22.46
CA GLU A 131 -4.01 15.38 21.53
C GLU A 131 -5.18 14.49 21.11
N LYS A 132 -5.11 13.18 21.43
CA LYS A 132 -6.07 12.13 21.02
C LYS A 132 -6.31 12.11 19.50
N LYS A 133 -5.25 12.29 18.72
CA LYS A 133 -5.29 12.40 17.25
C LYS A 133 -4.16 11.59 16.63
N TYR A 134 -4.36 11.23 15.36
CA TYR A 134 -3.35 10.62 14.51
C TYR A 134 -2.84 11.68 13.56
N ASP A 135 -1.52 11.89 13.52
CA ASP A 135 -0.90 12.84 12.60
C ASP A 135 0.02 12.13 11.60
N LEU A 136 -0.60 11.70 10.50
CA LEU A 136 0.08 11.08 9.37
C LEU A 136 0.95 12.05 8.57
N TYR A 137 0.84 13.35 8.85
CA TYR A 137 1.48 14.42 8.09
C TYR A 137 2.23 15.41 8.99
N TRP A 138 2.61 15.03 10.21
CA TRP A 138 3.18 15.98 11.18
C TRP A 138 4.48 16.63 10.68
N LYS A 139 5.13 16.01 9.68
CA LYS A 139 6.29 16.53 8.96
C LYS A 139 6.00 17.07 7.56
N ASP A 140 4.83 16.82 6.98
CA ASP A 140 4.56 17.09 5.57
C ASP A 140 3.88 18.46 5.38
N LYS A 141 4.71 19.48 5.13
CA LYS A 141 4.26 20.87 4.95
C LYS A 141 3.72 21.16 3.55
N GLU A 142 3.94 20.28 2.57
CA GLU A 142 3.48 20.42 1.19
C GLU A 142 2.48 19.31 0.84
N LYS A 143 1.22 19.68 0.57
CA LYS A 143 0.18 18.72 0.17
C LYS A 143 0.39 18.24 -1.28
N LYS A 144 1.33 17.33 -1.52
CA LYS A 144 1.48 16.64 -2.81
C LYS A 144 0.38 15.57 -2.95
N GLY A 145 -0.24 15.51 -4.13
CA GLY A 145 -1.33 14.56 -4.40
C GLY A 145 -0.81 13.25 -4.97
N TYR A 146 -1.10 12.13 -4.31
CA TYR A 146 -0.83 10.77 -4.79
C TYR A 146 -2.13 10.04 -5.14
N PRO A 147 -2.12 9.08 -6.10
CA PRO A 147 -3.31 8.32 -6.49
C PRO A 147 -3.65 7.22 -5.46
N MET A 148 -3.76 7.58 -4.18
CA MET A 148 -4.09 6.71 -3.06
C MET A 148 -5.58 6.34 -3.10
N VAL A 149 -5.90 5.05 -2.98
CA VAL A 149 -7.28 4.53 -3.02
C VAL A 149 -7.65 3.64 -1.83
N SER A 150 -6.67 3.25 -1.00
CA SER A 150 -6.89 2.44 0.20
C SER A 150 -5.97 2.87 1.33
N ILE A 151 -6.51 2.97 2.55
CA ILE A 151 -5.75 3.14 3.79
C ILE A 151 -6.28 2.09 4.76
N GLU A 152 -5.42 1.17 5.17
CA GLU A 152 -5.69 0.14 6.18
C GLU A 152 -5.18 0.59 7.56
N ASP A 153 -5.87 0.13 8.60
CA ASP A 153 -5.63 0.45 10.01
C ASP A 153 -5.16 1.90 10.29
N PRO A 154 -5.95 2.91 9.89
CA PRO A 154 -5.63 4.31 10.17
C PRO A 154 -5.79 4.68 11.64
N PHE A 155 -6.23 3.76 12.52
CA PHE A 155 -6.44 4.01 13.96
C PHE A 155 -5.92 2.87 14.84
N ASP A 156 -5.53 3.19 16.08
CA ASP A 156 -5.23 2.25 17.17
C ASP A 156 -6.43 1.34 17.44
N GLN A 157 -6.17 0.03 17.42
CA GLN A 157 -7.17 -1.01 17.63
C GLN A 157 -7.82 -0.97 19.03
N ALA A 158 -7.18 -0.32 20.01
CA ALA A 158 -7.64 -0.29 21.40
C ALA A 158 -8.53 0.91 21.79
N ARG A 159 -8.76 1.90 20.92
CA ARG A 159 -9.37 3.20 21.33
C ARG A 159 -10.54 3.61 20.43
N GLY A 160 -11.76 3.34 20.90
CA GLY A 160 -13.04 3.51 20.18
C GLY A 160 -13.51 4.95 19.93
N GLY A 161 -12.74 5.77 19.21
CA GLY A 161 -13.17 7.12 18.77
C GLY A 161 -12.77 7.40 17.31
N VAL A 162 -13.74 7.32 16.40
CA VAL A 162 -13.52 7.60 14.96
C VAL A 162 -13.81 9.08 14.68
N GLY A 163 -12.78 9.81 14.23
CA GLY A 163 -12.92 11.16 13.73
C GLY A 163 -11.82 11.47 12.72
N PHE A 164 -12.11 11.26 11.42
CA PHE A 164 -11.21 11.64 10.33
C PHE A 164 -11.73 12.91 9.63
N ARG A 165 -10.82 13.82 9.27
CA ARG A 165 -11.09 14.90 8.32
C ARG A 165 -10.15 14.74 7.13
N VAL A 166 -10.58 13.99 6.09
CA VAL A 166 -9.89 14.03 4.80
C VAL A 166 -10.34 15.32 4.15
N SER A 167 -9.51 16.35 4.17
CA SER A 167 -9.76 17.49 3.28
C SER A 167 -9.46 17.04 1.85
N GLY A 168 -10.46 16.57 1.11
CA GLY A 168 -10.37 16.37 -0.34
C GLY A 168 -10.68 14.99 -0.91
N VAL A 169 -10.84 13.94 -0.09
CA VAL A 169 -11.31 12.62 -0.55
C VAL A 169 -12.53 12.24 0.27
N GLY A 170 -13.71 12.34 -0.35
CA GLY A 170 -14.96 11.98 0.28
C GLY A 170 -15.08 10.47 0.42
N PHE A 171 -14.73 9.94 1.59
CA PHE A 171 -15.29 8.68 2.07
C PHE A 171 -16.33 9.03 3.14
N ARG A 172 -17.60 8.86 2.79
CA ARG A 172 -18.67 8.71 3.79
C ARG A 172 -18.69 7.24 4.18
N VAL A 173 -18.57 6.98 5.47
CA VAL A 173 -19.10 5.76 6.08
C VAL A 173 -20.60 5.95 6.26
#